data_AF-A0A1F9NJR8-F1
#
_entry.id   AF-A0A1F9NJR8-F1
#
_cell.length_a   1.000
_cell.length_b   1.000
_cell.length_c   1.000
_cell.angle_alpha   90.00
_cell.angle_beta   90.00
_cell.angle_gamma   90.00
#
_symmetry.space_group_name_H-M   'P 1'
#
loop_
_entity.id
_entity.type
_entity.pdbx_description
1 polymer ?
#
loop_
_entity_poly.entity_id
_entity_poly.type
_entity_poly.pdbx_seq_one_letter_code
_entity_poly.pdbx_strand_id
1 'polypeptide(L)'
;MQVTFINPGISDADNPTGTFWLSVSAFMQAAAVDLDIDLEIIYSERNHVLMREQAQAVAARAAQPDVVIVVNEKLAAAEMVKALDKAGIKIFVLLNTFVDEQIGEMGRPRQKFPGYLGSLVPDNKIAGYLLARQLFAKARQQGFGKDGRMEVVAITGDHVTPAAIARNAGLQQAIDEMAEIDLKQMFVGQWNRDTANIQAAGALIRYPGISAIWAANDPMALGALDAVRQAGRKAGQDVMIGGLNWDPPALEQIRDGGLAVSVGGHFMTGAWALILLHDYFHGRDFAEIGTELQFPIFSSLDRRNVDRYLAVFGDGDWNKIDFRKFSKVLNPRLLQYTFSLEGVYDTFAP
;
A
#
# COMPACT_ATOMS: atom_id res chain seq x y z
N MET A 1 15.69 3.64 -20.57
CA MET A 1 16.12 2.79 -19.43
C MET A 1 15.22 1.57 -19.39
N GLN A 2 15.77 0.38 -19.17
CA GLN A 2 15.03 -0.87 -18.99
C GLN A 2 14.85 -1.17 -17.50
N VAL A 3 13.59 -1.34 -17.07
CA VAL A 3 13.22 -1.61 -15.68
C VAL A 3 12.41 -2.89 -15.63
N THR A 4 12.79 -3.81 -14.75
CA THR A 4 11.94 -4.96 -14.41
C THR A 4 11.38 -4.77 -13.01
N PHE A 5 10.07 -4.93 -12.83
CA PHE A 5 9.42 -4.94 -11.52
C PHE A 5 8.92 -6.34 -11.19
N ILE A 6 9.43 -6.93 -10.10
CA ILE A 6 8.93 -8.21 -9.56
C ILE A 6 7.79 -7.90 -8.59
N ASN A 7 6.56 -8.04 -9.09
CA ASN A 7 5.34 -7.69 -8.40
C ASN A 7 4.82 -8.90 -7.58
N PRO A 8 4.70 -8.80 -6.24
CA PRO A 8 4.23 -9.92 -5.41
C PRO A 8 2.73 -10.21 -5.54
N GLY A 9 1.96 -9.36 -6.22
CA GLY A 9 0.52 -9.48 -6.37
C GLY A 9 0.08 -10.63 -7.29
N ILE A 10 -1.24 -10.75 -7.43
CA ILE A 10 -1.90 -11.65 -8.39
C ILE A 10 -2.18 -10.86 -9.67
N SER A 11 -1.94 -11.46 -10.82
CA SER A 11 -2.21 -10.82 -12.12
C SER A 11 -3.69 -10.83 -12.50
N ASP A 12 -4.45 -11.78 -11.96
CA ASP A 12 -5.90 -11.84 -12.11
C ASP A 12 -6.60 -10.71 -11.33
N ALA A 13 -7.48 -9.97 -12.01
CA ALA A 13 -8.29 -8.92 -11.40
C ALA A 13 -9.37 -9.47 -10.47
N ASP A 14 -9.83 -10.70 -10.68
CA ASP A 14 -10.81 -11.37 -9.83
C ASP A 14 -10.11 -12.23 -8.76
N ASN A 15 -9.30 -11.57 -7.92
CA ASN A 15 -8.59 -12.23 -6.84
C ASN A 15 -9.07 -11.72 -5.47
N PRO A 16 -9.06 -12.59 -4.43
CA PRO A 16 -9.59 -12.23 -3.12
C PRO A 16 -8.70 -11.25 -2.34
N THR A 17 -7.52 -10.89 -2.86
CA THR A 17 -6.60 -9.90 -2.24
C THR A 17 -6.69 -8.51 -2.85
N GLY A 18 -7.64 -8.30 -3.76
CA GLY A 18 -7.97 -6.99 -4.34
C GLY A 18 -7.06 -6.54 -5.47
N THR A 19 -7.23 -5.27 -5.82
CA THR A 19 -6.67 -4.61 -7.01
C THR A 19 -5.45 -3.74 -6.70
N PHE A 20 -4.99 -3.70 -5.45
CA PHE A 20 -3.86 -2.85 -5.04
C PHE A 20 -2.63 -3.01 -5.94
N TRP A 21 -2.17 -4.24 -6.18
CA TRP A 21 -0.98 -4.49 -7.00
C TRP A 21 -1.21 -4.23 -8.49
N LEU A 22 -2.45 -4.37 -8.98
CA LEU A 22 -2.82 -3.95 -10.33
C LEU A 22 -2.79 -2.42 -10.45
N SER A 23 -3.20 -1.70 -9.39
CA SER A 23 -3.15 -0.24 -9.32
C SER A 23 -1.71 0.28 -9.28
N VAL A 24 -0.81 -0.39 -8.53
CA VAL A 24 0.64 -0.11 -8.57
C VAL A 24 1.16 -0.27 -10.00
N SER A 25 0.87 -1.40 -10.64
CA SER A 25 1.28 -1.68 -12.02
C SER A 25 0.75 -0.67 -13.03
N ALA A 26 -0.54 -0.34 -12.97
CA ALA A 26 -1.17 0.61 -13.89
C ALA A 26 -0.59 2.02 -13.74
N PHE A 27 -0.35 2.46 -12.51
CA PHE A 27 0.26 3.77 -12.23
C PHE A 27 1.73 3.81 -12.68
N MET A 28 2.49 2.72 -12.45
CA MET A 28 3.84 2.56 -12.98
C MET A 28 3.87 2.59 -14.51
N GLN A 29 2.95 1.91 -15.17
CA GLN A 29 2.88 1.86 -16.63
C GLN A 29 2.63 3.24 -17.24
N ALA A 30 1.71 4.02 -16.68
CA ALA A 30 1.45 5.38 -17.15
C ALA A 30 2.68 6.29 -16.99
N ALA A 31 3.37 6.20 -15.85
CA ALA A 31 4.62 6.93 -15.64
C ALA A 31 5.75 6.46 -16.58
N ALA A 32 5.85 5.15 -16.83
CA ALA A 32 6.85 4.60 -17.74
C ALA A 32 6.66 5.12 -19.17
N VAL A 33 5.41 5.19 -19.64
CA VAL A 33 5.07 5.76 -20.96
C VAL A 33 5.46 7.24 -21.05
N ASP A 34 5.12 8.05 -20.05
CA ASP A 34 5.40 9.49 -20.06
C ASP A 34 6.91 9.83 -19.88
N LEU A 35 7.68 8.91 -19.30
CA LEU A 35 9.12 9.06 -19.03
C LEU A 35 10.03 8.30 -20.02
N ASP A 36 9.46 7.66 -21.06
CA ASP A 36 10.20 6.83 -22.02
C ASP A 36 11.04 5.71 -21.34
N ILE A 37 10.40 5.01 -20.40
CA ILE A 37 10.98 3.86 -19.69
C ILE A 37 10.39 2.57 -20.26
N ASP A 38 11.27 1.63 -20.61
CA ASP A 38 10.88 0.27 -20.98
C ASP A 38 10.65 -0.54 -19.68
N LEU A 39 9.38 -0.63 -19.27
CA LEU A 39 8.97 -1.29 -18.03
C LEU A 39 8.40 -2.69 -18.31
N GLU A 40 9.05 -3.70 -17.74
CA GLU A 40 8.54 -5.06 -17.63
C GLU A 40 7.98 -5.29 -16.22
N ILE A 41 6.77 -5.84 -16.11
CA ILE A 41 6.18 -6.23 -14.82
C ILE A 41 5.99 -7.75 -14.82
N ILE A 42 6.57 -8.41 -13.82
CA ILE A 42 6.48 -9.86 -13.62
C ILE A 42 5.68 -10.11 -12.35
N TYR A 43 4.49 -10.71 -12.46
CA TYR A 43 3.67 -11.08 -11.31
C TYR A 43 4.13 -12.40 -10.70
N SER A 44 4.13 -12.46 -9.37
CA SER A 44 4.56 -13.62 -8.60
C SER A 44 3.41 -14.36 -7.94
N GLU A 45 2.15 -13.98 -8.20
CA GLU A 45 0.94 -14.70 -7.79
C GLU A 45 0.88 -14.98 -6.28
N ARG A 46 1.30 -14.01 -5.45
CA ARG A 46 1.43 -14.15 -3.98
C ARG A 46 2.36 -15.30 -3.54
N ASN A 47 3.27 -15.72 -4.41
CA ASN A 47 4.24 -16.78 -4.17
C ASN A 47 5.67 -16.21 -4.03
N HIS A 48 6.10 -16.04 -2.78
CA HIS A 48 7.45 -15.57 -2.43
C HIS A 48 8.59 -16.52 -2.81
N VAL A 49 8.30 -17.80 -3.13
CA VAL A 49 9.27 -18.72 -3.74
C VAL A 49 9.47 -18.33 -5.21
N LEU A 50 8.37 -18.16 -5.94
CA LEU A 50 8.38 -17.72 -7.34
C LEU A 50 9.06 -16.36 -7.51
N MET A 51 8.88 -15.42 -6.57
CA MET A 51 9.62 -14.14 -6.57
C MET A 51 11.14 -14.33 -6.65
N ARG A 52 11.68 -15.27 -5.85
CA ARG A 52 13.12 -15.55 -5.82
C ARG A 52 13.58 -16.24 -7.10
N GLU A 53 12.80 -17.16 -7.63
CA GLU A 53 13.05 -17.82 -8.91
C GLU A 53 13.05 -16.81 -10.07
N GLN A 54 12.10 -15.87 -10.08
CA GLN A 54 12.01 -14.80 -11.07
C GLN A 54 13.22 -13.86 -10.99
N ALA A 55 13.67 -13.48 -9.79
CA ALA A 55 14.88 -12.68 -9.63
C ALA A 55 16.14 -13.40 -10.15
N GLN A 56 16.26 -14.71 -9.88
CA GLN A 56 17.34 -15.53 -10.44
C GLN A 56 17.27 -15.65 -11.96
N ALA A 57 16.06 -15.80 -12.52
CA ALA A 57 15.85 -15.85 -13.96
C ALA A 57 16.23 -14.52 -14.63
N VAL A 58 15.86 -13.38 -14.04
CA VAL A 58 16.26 -12.04 -14.51
C VAL A 58 17.77 -11.87 -14.44
N ALA A 59 18.41 -12.26 -13.33
CA ALA A 59 19.86 -12.23 -13.17
C ALA A 59 20.61 -13.06 -14.23
N ALA A 60 20.01 -14.15 -14.73
CA ALA A 60 20.60 -15.03 -15.73
C ALA A 60 20.35 -14.61 -17.19
N ARG A 61 19.62 -13.52 -17.45
CA ARG A 61 19.34 -13.06 -18.83
C ARG A 61 20.60 -12.60 -19.54
N ALA A 62 20.68 -12.87 -20.84
CA ALA A 62 21.74 -12.34 -21.70
C ALA A 62 21.65 -10.82 -21.89
N ALA A 63 20.43 -10.30 -22.00
CA ALA A 63 20.13 -8.88 -21.93
C ALA A 63 19.48 -8.58 -20.57
N GLN A 64 20.26 -8.03 -19.65
CA GLN A 64 19.79 -7.66 -18.32
C GLN A 64 19.14 -6.27 -18.33
N PRO A 65 18.14 -6.02 -17.48
CA PRO A 65 17.60 -4.67 -17.28
C PRO A 65 18.64 -3.77 -16.59
N ASP A 66 18.47 -2.46 -16.72
CA ASP A 66 19.33 -1.48 -16.03
C ASP A 66 19.09 -1.52 -14.51
N VAL A 67 17.85 -1.76 -14.09
CA VAL A 67 17.44 -1.86 -12.68
C VAL A 67 16.27 -2.82 -12.49
N VAL A 68 16.26 -3.54 -11.37
CA VAL A 68 15.15 -4.36 -10.91
C VAL A 68 14.54 -3.75 -9.66
N ILE A 69 13.23 -3.52 -9.69
CA ILE A 69 12.44 -3.12 -8.53
C ILE A 69 11.92 -4.38 -7.84
N VAL A 70 12.15 -4.49 -6.52
CA VAL A 70 11.74 -5.64 -5.71
C VAL A 70 10.96 -5.21 -4.47
N VAL A 71 10.14 -6.11 -3.93
CA VAL A 71 9.34 -5.89 -2.71
C VAL A 71 9.71 -6.96 -1.69
N ASN A 72 9.84 -6.59 -0.41
CA ASN A 72 10.06 -7.57 0.66
C ASN A 72 8.76 -8.25 1.12
N GLU A 73 8.22 -9.12 0.26
CA GLU A 73 7.08 -9.98 0.60
C GLU A 73 7.59 -11.28 1.25
N LYS A 74 7.13 -11.59 2.47
CA LYS A 74 7.54 -12.78 3.24
C LYS A 74 9.06 -12.99 3.27
N LEU A 75 9.79 -11.89 3.52
CA LEU A 75 11.26 -11.87 3.65
C LEU A 75 12.03 -12.21 2.35
N ALA A 76 11.37 -12.29 1.19
CA ALA A 76 12.01 -12.72 -0.06
C ALA A 76 13.07 -11.74 -0.60
N ALA A 77 13.02 -10.46 -0.24
CA ALA A 77 13.85 -9.45 -0.91
C ALA A 77 15.35 -9.63 -0.68
N ALA A 78 15.78 -10.12 0.48
CA ALA A 78 17.22 -10.27 0.76
C ALA A 78 17.91 -11.20 -0.25
N GLU A 79 17.28 -12.36 -0.54
CA GLU A 79 17.80 -13.31 -1.53
C GLU A 79 17.74 -12.76 -2.96
N MET A 80 16.69 -12.02 -3.31
CA MET A 80 16.59 -11.36 -4.62
C MET A 80 17.70 -10.32 -4.79
N VAL A 81 17.93 -9.46 -3.80
CA VAL A 81 18.98 -8.42 -3.85
C VAL A 81 20.36 -9.06 -4.00
N LYS A 82 20.67 -10.10 -3.22
CA LYS A 82 21.96 -10.82 -3.35
C LYS A 82 22.16 -11.41 -4.75
N ALA A 83 21.13 -12.04 -5.32
CA ALA A 83 21.20 -12.64 -6.64
C ALA A 83 21.41 -11.61 -7.75
N LEU A 84 20.66 -10.51 -7.70
CA LEU A 84 20.72 -9.42 -8.67
C LEU A 84 22.02 -8.62 -8.58
N ASP A 85 22.48 -8.33 -7.35
CA ASP A 85 23.73 -7.59 -7.11
C ASP A 85 24.94 -8.39 -7.60
N LYS A 86 24.96 -9.71 -7.35
CA LYS A 86 25.98 -10.62 -7.89
C LYS A 86 26.01 -10.62 -9.42
N ALA A 87 24.87 -10.40 -10.06
CA ALA A 87 24.76 -10.30 -11.51
C ALA A 87 25.12 -8.91 -12.06
N GLY A 88 25.46 -7.94 -11.19
CA GLY A 88 25.81 -6.58 -11.56
C GLY A 88 24.60 -5.65 -11.82
N ILE A 89 23.38 -6.13 -11.57
CA ILE A 89 22.14 -5.40 -11.84
C ILE A 89 21.85 -4.43 -10.70
N LYS A 90 21.33 -3.23 -11.01
CA LYS A 90 20.90 -2.29 -9.97
C LYS A 90 19.58 -2.74 -9.35
N ILE A 91 19.39 -2.49 -8.06
CA ILE A 91 18.21 -2.90 -7.30
C ILE A 91 17.61 -1.70 -6.58
N PHE A 92 16.29 -1.59 -6.64
CA PHE A 92 15.52 -0.63 -5.86
C PHE A 92 14.43 -1.35 -5.06
N VAL A 93 14.35 -1.11 -3.75
CA VAL A 93 13.36 -1.76 -2.88
C VAL A 93 12.12 -0.88 -2.75
N LEU A 94 10.95 -1.43 -3.03
CA LEU A 94 9.69 -0.70 -3.07
C LEU A 94 8.70 -1.25 -2.04
N LEU A 95 7.91 -0.36 -1.42
CA LEU A 95 6.74 -0.65 -0.57
C LEU A 95 7.00 -1.39 0.77
N ASN A 96 7.74 -2.49 0.75
CA ASN A 96 8.14 -3.25 1.93
C ASN A 96 9.66 -3.38 1.98
N THR A 97 10.26 -2.94 3.08
CA THR A 97 11.72 -3.02 3.33
C THR A 97 12.08 -4.21 4.24
N PHE A 98 13.37 -4.36 4.51
CA PHE A 98 13.94 -5.37 5.40
C PHE A 98 13.51 -5.17 6.85
N VAL A 99 13.30 -6.28 7.55
CA VAL A 99 12.91 -6.31 8.97
C VAL A 99 13.79 -7.30 9.73
N ASP A 100 13.83 -7.17 11.06
CA ASP A 100 14.53 -8.08 11.95
C ASP A 100 16.00 -8.32 11.53
N GLU A 101 16.42 -9.58 11.43
CA GLU A 101 17.78 -9.98 11.05
C GLU A 101 18.20 -9.45 9.67
N GLN A 102 17.25 -9.23 8.76
CA GLN A 102 17.54 -8.72 7.42
C GLN A 102 18.14 -7.30 7.45
N ILE A 103 17.87 -6.51 8.50
CA ILE A 103 18.42 -5.15 8.62
C ILE A 103 19.95 -5.21 8.70
N GLY A 104 20.49 -6.08 9.56
CA GLY A 104 21.93 -6.28 9.70
C GLY A 104 22.53 -7.03 8.51
N GLU A 105 21.78 -7.98 7.96
CA GLU A 105 22.20 -8.74 6.79
C GLU A 105 22.36 -7.86 5.54
N MET A 106 21.41 -6.98 5.28
CA MET A 106 21.37 -6.17 4.07
C MET A 106 22.20 -4.89 4.20
N GLY A 107 22.29 -4.34 5.41
CA GLY A 107 22.95 -3.06 5.64
C GLY A 107 22.24 -1.91 4.90
N ARG A 108 22.89 -0.74 4.85
CA ARG A 108 22.33 0.41 4.14
C ARG A 108 22.54 0.28 2.62
N PRO A 109 21.69 0.91 1.81
CA PRO A 109 21.89 0.98 0.36
C PRO A 109 23.30 1.43 -0.02
N ARG A 110 23.84 0.82 -1.07
CA ARG A 110 25.16 1.10 -1.66
C ARG A 110 26.38 0.78 -0.79
N GLN A 111 26.18 0.20 0.40
CA GLN A 111 27.28 -0.20 1.29
C GLN A 111 27.69 -1.65 1.02
N LYS A 112 26.91 -2.60 1.52
CA LYS A 112 27.23 -4.04 1.41
C LYS A 112 26.95 -4.60 0.01
N PHE A 113 25.91 -4.08 -0.64
CA PHE A 113 25.47 -4.44 -1.98
C PHE A 113 25.50 -3.17 -2.84
N PRO A 114 26.56 -2.91 -3.63
CA PRO A 114 26.71 -1.69 -4.43
C PRO A 114 25.60 -1.48 -5.46
N GLY A 115 24.96 -2.55 -5.92
CA GLY A 115 23.80 -2.55 -6.80
C GLY A 115 22.51 -2.11 -6.09
N TYR A 116 22.39 -2.30 -4.77
CA TYR A 116 21.23 -1.84 -4.00
C TYR A 116 21.25 -0.31 -3.87
N LEU A 117 20.57 0.38 -4.80
CA LEU A 117 20.62 1.83 -4.95
C LEU A 117 19.89 2.58 -3.84
N GLY A 118 18.77 2.03 -3.38
CA GLY A 118 17.92 2.68 -2.39
C GLY A 118 16.55 2.02 -2.27
N SER A 119 15.72 2.60 -1.41
CA SER A 119 14.35 2.17 -1.21
C SER A 119 13.39 3.35 -1.18
N LEU A 120 12.14 3.09 -1.56
CA LEU A 120 11.01 3.99 -1.33
C LEU A 120 9.90 3.21 -0.64
N VAL A 121 9.65 3.53 0.63
CA VAL A 121 8.66 2.83 1.45
C VAL A 121 7.61 3.76 2.07
N PRO A 122 6.32 3.38 2.05
CA PRO A 122 5.27 4.03 2.82
C PRO A 122 5.57 4.03 4.32
N ASP A 123 5.06 5.04 5.02
CA ASP A 123 4.85 4.96 6.46
C ASP A 123 3.62 4.11 6.78
N ASN A 124 3.77 2.79 6.79
CA ASN A 124 2.64 1.90 7.11
C ASN A 124 2.13 2.07 8.55
N LYS A 125 2.96 2.59 9.47
CA LYS A 125 2.54 2.87 10.85
C LYS A 125 1.58 4.05 10.88
N ILE A 126 1.89 5.15 10.21
CA ILE A 126 0.97 6.28 10.13
C ILE A 126 -0.33 5.88 9.44
N ALA A 127 -0.28 5.01 8.42
CA ALA A 127 -1.50 4.54 7.77
C ALA A 127 -2.44 3.79 8.72
N GLY A 128 -1.90 2.85 9.51
CA GLY A 128 -2.69 2.12 10.50
C GLY A 128 -3.25 3.01 11.60
N TYR A 129 -2.43 3.96 12.06
CA TYR A 129 -2.84 4.99 13.03
C TYR A 129 -3.96 5.88 12.48
N LEU A 130 -3.78 6.46 11.29
CA LEU A 130 -4.77 7.32 10.65
C LEU A 130 -6.09 6.60 10.44
N LEU A 131 -6.05 5.35 9.98
CA LEU A 131 -7.26 4.53 9.81
C LEU A 131 -8.01 4.36 11.13
N ALA A 132 -7.31 4.01 12.20
CA ALA A 132 -7.90 3.86 13.53
C ALA A 132 -8.51 5.18 14.03
N ARG A 133 -7.74 6.27 13.99
CA ARG A 133 -8.20 7.62 14.39
C ARG A 133 -9.48 8.02 13.65
N GLN A 134 -9.51 7.90 12.33
CA GLN A 134 -10.65 8.31 11.51
C GLN A 134 -11.86 7.40 11.72
N LEU A 135 -11.65 6.08 11.79
CA LEU A 135 -12.72 5.11 12.02
C LEU A 135 -13.40 5.34 13.36
N PHE A 136 -12.62 5.45 14.45
CA PHE A 136 -13.16 5.62 15.80
C PHE A 136 -13.85 6.97 15.98
N ALA A 137 -13.29 8.04 15.38
CA ALA A 137 -13.95 9.35 15.36
C ALA A 137 -15.33 9.28 14.66
N LYS A 138 -15.42 8.58 13.52
CA LYS A 138 -16.69 8.39 12.80
C LYS A 138 -17.68 7.52 13.59
N ALA A 139 -17.20 6.45 14.22
CA ALA A 139 -18.04 5.63 15.10
C ALA A 139 -18.60 6.44 16.28
N ARG A 140 -17.80 7.31 16.88
CA ARG A 140 -18.27 8.21 17.93
C ARG A 140 -19.32 9.21 17.44
N GLN A 141 -19.15 9.74 16.23
CA GLN A 141 -20.16 10.61 15.61
C GLN A 141 -21.49 9.90 15.38
N GLN A 142 -21.47 8.58 15.10
CA GLN A 142 -22.67 7.73 15.03
C GLN A 142 -23.24 7.37 16.42
N GLY A 143 -22.59 7.78 17.50
CA GLY A 143 -23.06 7.57 18.87
C GLY A 143 -22.48 6.35 19.59
N PHE A 144 -21.57 5.62 18.96
CA PHE A 144 -20.92 4.49 19.63
C PHE A 144 -19.98 4.94 20.74
N GLY A 145 -19.97 4.17 21.83
CA GLY A 145 -19.16 4.47 23.02
C GLY A 145 -19.66 5.64 23.86
N LYS A 146 -20.90 6.11 23.68
CA LYS A 146 -21.50 7.15 24.55
C LYS A 146 -21.77 6.66 25.97
N ASP A 147 -22.19 5.40 26.10
CA ASP A 147 -22.60 4.79 27.38
C ASP A 147 -21.60 3.74 27.88
N GLY A 148 -20.38 3.72 27.34
CA GLY A 148 -19.37 2.70 27.66
C GLY A 148 -18.20 2.69 26.67
N ARG A 149 -17.36 1.65 26.73
CA ARG A 149 -16.26 1.49 25.77
C ARG A 149 -16.79 1.06 24.40
N MET A 150 -16.14 1.54 23.34
CA MET A 150 -16.42 1.13 21.96
C MET A 150 -15.76 -0.24 21.71
N GLU A 151 -16.57 -1.28 21.53
CA GLU A 151 -16.02 -2.60 21.22
C GLU A 151 -15.56 -2.67 19.75
N VAL A 152 -14.30 -3.03 19.56
CA VAL A 152 -13.61 -3.06 18.27
C VAL A 152 -13.02 -4.44 18.02
N VAL A 153 -13.07 -4.88 16.77
CA VAL A 153 -12.21 -5.97 16.29
C VAL A 153 -11.34 -5.47 15.15
N ALA A 154 -10.18 -6.09 14.99
CA ALA A 154 -9.26 -5.79 13.91
C ALA A 154 -9.02 -7.02 13.04
N ILE A 155 -8.96 -6.83 11.72
CA ILE A 155 -8.56 -7.84 10.74
C ILE A 155 -7.25 -7.38 10.09
N THR A 156 -6.16 -8.05 10.42
CA THR A 156 -4.80 -7.70 10.01
C THR A 156 -4.38 -8.44 8.76
N GLY A 157 -3.32 -7.94 8.11
CA GLY A 157 -2.71 -8.63 6.98
C GLY A 157 -1.90 -9.87 7.37
N ASP A 158 -1.08 -10.34 6.43
CA ASP A 158 -0.15 -11.44 6.70
C ASP A 158 0.92 -11.02 7.73
N HIS A 159 0.96 -11.74 8.85
CA HIS A 159 1.77 -11.47 10.04
C HIS A 159 3.27 -11.29 9.80
N VAL A 160 3.85 -11.84 8.73
CA VAL A 160 5.29 -11.71 8.43
C VAL A 160 5.62 -10.57 7.47
N THR A 161 4.62 -9.84 6.98
CA THR A 161 4.86 -8.74 6.05
C THR A 161 5.16 -7.44 6.82
N PRO A 162 6.16 -6.65 6.40
CA PRO A 162 6.49 -5.37 7.05
C PRO A 162 5.29 -4.42 7.14
N ALA A 163 4.46 -4.36 6.10
CA ALA A 163 3.24 -3.56 6.10
C ALA A 163 2.24 -3.96 7.20
N ALA A 164 1.97 -5.26 7.41
CA ALA A 164 1.04 -5.69 8.45
C ALA A 164 1.57 -5.35 9.84
N ILE A 165 2.85 -5.64 10.11
CA ILE A 165 3.51 -5.35 11.39
C ILE A 165 3.40 -3.85 11.72
N ALA A 166 3.75 -2.99 10.77
CA ALA A 166 3.71 -1.54 10.96
C ALA A 166 2.29 -1.00 11.11
N ARG A 167 1.32 -1.44 10.28
CA ARG A 167 -0.09 -1.01 10.40
C ARG A 167 -0.68 -1.42 11.75
N ASN A 168 -0.38 -2.62 12.22
CA ASN A 168 -0.79 -3.10 13.54
C ASN A 168 -0.22 -2.23 14.67
N ALA A 169 1.05 -1.84 14.58
CA ALA A 169 1.65 -0.92 15.55
C ALA A 169 0.98 0.47 15.53
N GLY A 170 0.55 0.95 14.37
CA GLY A 170 -0.22 2.18 14.23
C GLY A 170 -1.61 2.10 14.88
N LEU A 171 -2.31 0.98 14.66
CA LEU A 171 -3.58 0.69 15.35
C LEU A 171 -3.39 0.67 16.86
N GLN A 172 -2.38 -0.06 17.36
CA GLN A 172 -2.11 -0.16 18.80
C GLN A 172 -1.85 1.21 19.41
N GLN A 173 -1.01 2.03 18.77
CA GLN A 173 -0.77 3.40 19.23
C GLN A 173 -2.06 4.21 19.34
N ALA A 174 -2.96 4.12 18.36
CA ALA A 174 -4.23 4.86 18.40
C ALA A 174 -5.15 4.37 19.54
N ILE A 175 -5.12 3.07 19.87
CA ILE A 175 -5.88 2.49 20.99
C ILE A 175 -5.30 2.97 22.33
N ASP A 176 -3.98 2.97 22.48
CA ASP A 176 -3.30 3.42 23.71
C ASP A 176 -3.60 4.90 24.01
N GLU A 177 -3.80 5.71 22.97
CA GLU A 177 -4.20 7.12 23.07
C GLU A 177 -5.71 7.33 23.34
N MET A 178 -6.54 6.28 23.25
CA MET A 178 -8.00 6.34 23.40
C MET A 178 -8.51 5.26 24.37
N ALA A 179 -8.48 5.58 25.67
CA ALA A 179 -8.87 4.67 26.74
C ALA A 179 -10.29 4.08 26.60
N GLU A 180 -11.16 4.75 25.86
CA GLU A 180 -12.53 4.35 25.59
C GLU A 180 -12.68 3.28 24.48
N ILE A 181 -11.61 2.87 23.81
CA ILE A 181 -11.63 1.77 22.84
C ILE A 181 -11.37 0.44 23.55
N ASP A 182 -12.22 -0.55 23.31
CA ASP A 182 -12.05 -1.92 23.81
C ASP A 182 -11.80 -2.87 22.63
N LEU A 183 -10.52 -3.11 22.31
CA LEU A 183 -10.13 -4.05 21.26
C LEU A 183 -10.32 -5.49 21.76
N LYS A 184 -11.37 -6.15 21.28
CA LYS A 184 -11.71 -7.52 21.66
C LYS A 184 -10.73 -8.54 21.11
N GLN A 185 -10.36 -8.41 19.84
CA GLN A 185 -9.53 -9.39 19.15
C GLN A 185 -8.91 -8.83 17.86
N MET A 186 -7.71 -9.33 17.52
CA MET A 186 -7.09 -9.17 16.21
C MET A 186 -7.10 -10.52 15.48
N PHE A 187 -7.60 -10.55 14.25
CA PHE A 187 -7.63 -11.71 13.38
C PHE A 187 -6.64 -11.54 12.22
N VAL A 188 -5.91 -12.59 11.86
CA VAL A 188 -4.99 -12.56 10.71
C VAL A 188 -5.79 -12.94 9.46
N GLY A 189 -6.19 -11.94 8.68
CA GLY A 189 -7.00 -12.12 7.46
C GLY A 189 -6.20 -12.35 6.19
N GLN A 190 -4.86 -12.31 6.27
CA GLN A 190 -3.95 -12.61 5.14
C GLN A 190 -4.25 -11.81 3.87
N TRP A 191 -4.70 -10.56 4.03
CA TRP A 191 -5.10 -9.65 2.95
C TRP A 191 -6.33 -10.11 2.14
N ASN A 192 -7.00 -11.18 2.56
CA ASN A 192 -7.98 -11.94 1.78
C ASN A 192 -9.43 -11.65 2.23
N ARG A 193 -10.30 -11.32 1.28
CA ARG A 193 -11.72 -10.98 1.50
C ARG A 193 -12.52 -12.12 2.13
N ASP A 194 -12.41 -13.33 1.59
CA ASP A 194 -13.21 -14.48 2.04
C ASP A 194 -12.82 -14.90 3.46
N THR A 195 -11.51 -14.89 3.74
CA THR A 195 -10.97 -15.15 5.09
C THR A 195 -11.50 -14.12 6.08
N ALA A 196 -11.49 -12.83 5.71
CA ALA A 196 -12.03 -11.77 6.55
C ALA A 196 -13.53 -11.88 6.76
N ASN A 197 -14.30 -12.32 5.76
CA ASN A 197 -15.73 -12.60 5.91
C ASN A 197 -15.99 -13.64 7.00
N ILE A 198 -15.32 -14.80 6.92
CA ILE A 198 -15.47 -15.89 7.89
C ILE A 198 -15.11 -15.40 9.31
N GLN A 199 -14.00 -14.67 9.43
CA GLN A 199 -13.52 -14.13 10.71
C GLN A 199 -14.50 -13.11 11.30
N ALA A 200 -14.99 -12.17 10.48
CA ALA A 200 -15.95 -11.16 10.90
C ALA A 200 -17.29 -11.79 11.31
N ALA A 201 -17.78 -12.80 10.58
CA ALA A 201 -19.00 -13.53 10.94
C ALA A 201 -18.88 -14.18 12.32
N GLY A 202 -17.76 -14.87 12.59
CA GLY A 202 -17.47 -15.45 13.91
C GLY A 202 -17.35 -14.39 15.01
N ALA A 203 -16.71 -13.25 14.71
CA ALA A 203 -16.56 -12.13 15.63
C ALA A 203 -17.91 -11.52 16.01
N LEU A 204 -18.82 -11.31 15.06
CA LEU A 204 -20.17 -10.76 15.29
C LEU A 204 -21.01 -11.65 16.20
N ILE A 205 -20.85 -12.97 16.13
CA ILE A 205 -21.51 -13.94 17.02
C ILE A 205 -20.90 -13.88 18.43
N ARG A 206 -19.56 -13.87 18.51
CA ARG A 206 -18.82 -13.92 19.78
C ARG A 206 -18.92 -12.61 20.57
N TYR A 207 -18.97 -11.49 19.87
CA TYR A 207 -18.96 -10.13 20.43
C TYR A 207 -20.13 -9.33 19.83
N PRO A 208 -21.37 -9.50 20.35
CA PRO A 208 -22.55 -8.85 19.78
C PRO A 208 -22.54 -7.32 19.92
N GLY A 209 -21.65 -6.77 20.76
CA GLY A 209 -21.45 -5.34 20.98
C GLY A 209 -20.47 -4.67 20.03
N ILE A 210 -19.85 -5.39 19.08
CA ILE A 210 -18.92 -4.80 18.10
C ILE A 210 -19.61 -3.61 17.39
N SER A 211 -18.93 -2.47 17.43
CA SER A 211 -19.38 -1.22 16.83
C SER A 211 -18.40 -0.68 15.79
N ALA A 212 -17.15 -1.16 15.80
CA ALA A 212 -16.21 -0.89 14.72
C ALA A 212 -15.35 -2.09 14.33
N ILE A 213 -15.05 -2.20 13.04
CA ILE A 213 -14.13 -3.18 12.45
C ILE A 213 -13.03 -2.40 11.72
N TRP A 214 -11.81 -2.50 12.22
CA TRP A 214 -10.61 -1.98 11.55
C TRP A 214 -10.05 -3.09 10.66
N ALA A 215 -9.87 -2.85 9.36
CA ALA A 215 -9.26 -3.82 8.47
C ALA A 215 -7.99 -3.24 7.83
N ALA A 216 -6.89 -3.98 7.86
CA ALA A 216 -5.60 -3.50 7.38
C ALA A 216 -5.53 -3.34 5.85
N ASN A 217 -6.54 -3.79 5.12
CA ASN A 217 -6.77 -3.44 3.71
C ASN A 217 -8.27 -3.46 3.34
N ASP A 218 -8.57 -2.92 2.17
CA ASP A 218 -9.92 -2.81 1.61
C ASP A 218 -10.59 -4.17 1.31
N PRO A 219 -9.92 -5.17 0.71
CA PRO A 219 -10.50 -6.51 0.56
C PRO A 219 -11.02 -7.13 1.86
N MET A 220 -10.25 -7.01 2.94
CA MET A 220 -10.71 -7.51 4.25
C MET A 220 -11.84 -6.65 4.83
N ALA A 221 -11.84 -5.33 4.60
CA ALA A 221 -12.95 -4.45 4.96
C ALA A 221 -14.24 -4.84 4.23
N LEU A 222 -14.15 -5.16 2.94
CA LEU A 222 -15.27 -5.64 2.13
C LEU A 222 -15.77 -7.01 2.60
N GLY A 223 -14.87 -7.92 2.98
CA GLY A 223 -15.25 -9.20 3.57
C GLY A 223 -16.00 -9.03 4.89
N ALA A 224 -15.52 -8.11 5.75
CA ALA A 224 -16.22 -7.74 6.97
C ALA A 224 -17.59 -7.12 6.71
N LEU A 225 -17.71 -6.26 5.68
CA LEU A 225 -18.97 -5.67 5.24
C LEU A 225 -19.98 -6.75 4.81
N ASP A 226 -19.52 -7.74 4.05
CA ASP A 226 -20.35 -8.87 3.65
C ASP A 226 -20.88 -9.63 4.87
N ALA A 227 -20.03 -9.91 5.86
CA ALA A 227 -20.43 -10.58 7.10
C ALA A 227 -21.42 -9.76 7.94
N VAL A 228 -21.21 -8.44 8.06
CA VAL A 228 -22.14 -7.53 8.75
C VAL A 228 -23.52 -7.56 8.08
N ARG A 229 -23.58 -7.52 6.75
CA ARG A 229 -24.84 -7.61 5.98
C ARG A 229 -25.52 -8.96 6.17
N GLN A 230 -24.76 -10.06 6.10
CA GLN A 230 -25.28 -11.42 6.29
C GLN A 230 -25.84 -11.64 7.71
N ALA A 231 -25.26 -10.98 8.71
CA ALA A 231 -25.77 -10.98 10.09
C ALA A 231 -27.03 -10.11 10.29
N GLY A 232 -27.58 -9.51 9.22
CA GLY A 232 -28.75 -8.62 9.29
C GLY A 232 -28.45 -7.25 9.91
N ARG A 233 -27.17 -6.90 10.09
CA ARG A 233 -26.75 -5.59 10.61
C ARG A 233 -26.51 -4.60 9.48
N LYS A 234 -26.77 -3.33 9.76
CA LYS A 234 -26.59 -2.21 8.83
C LYS A 234 -25.19 -1.63 9.00
N ALA A 235 -24.31 -1.86 8.02
CA ALA A 235 -23.03 -1.16 7.98
C ALA A 235 -23.24 0.37 7.92
N GLY A 236 -22.36 1.12 8.59
CA GLY A 236 -22.47 2.58 8.72
C GLY A 236 -23.49 3.06 9.76
N GLN A 237 -24.30 2.16 10.34
CA GLN A 237 -25.30 2.46 11.38
C GLN A 237 -25.11 1.60 12.63
N ASP A 238 -25.03 0.27 12.46
CA ASP A 238 -24.85 -0.71 13.54
C ASP A 238 -23.38 -1.08 13.75
N VAL A 239 -22.57 -1.02 12.69
CA VAL A 239 -21.12 -1.28 12.71
C VAL A 239 -20.42 -0.35 11.72
N MET A 240 -19.38 0.34 12.17
CA MET A 240 -18.48 1.13 11.31
C MET A 240 -17.32 0.28 10.82
N ILE A 241 -16.98 0.37 9.54
CA ILE A 241 -15.92 -0.44 8.94
C ILE A 241 -14.92 0.49 8.27
N GLY A 242 -13.63 0.29 8.52
CA GLY A 242 -12.55 1.05 7.89
C GLY A 242 -11.59 0.14 7.14
N GLY A 243 -11.12 0.59 5.98
CA GLY A 243 -10.17 -0.13 5.14
C GLY A 243 -8.92 0.69 4.77
N LEU A 244 -8.09 0.12 3.92
CA LEU A 244 -6.89 0.76 3.42
C LEU A 244 -6.61 0.23 2.01
N ASN A 245 -6.40 1.10 1.02
CA ASN A 245 -5.75 0.88 -0.29
C ASN A 245 -6.27 1.86 -1.33
N TRP A 246 -7.56 2.18 -1.24
CA TRP A 246 -8.39 2.80 -2.29
C TRP A 246 -8.73 1.86 -3.45
N ASP A 247 -9.03 0.60 -3.14
CA ASP A 247 -9.61 -0.32 -4.11
C ASP A 247 -10.97 0.23 -4.60
N PRO A 248 -11.27 0.25 -5.91
CA PRO A 248 -12.49 0.88 -6.43
C PRO A 248 -13.79 0.41 -5.76
N PRO A 249 -14.02 -0.90 -5.52
CA PRO A 249 -15.21 -1.35 -4.80
C PRO A 249 -15.33 -0.80 -3.38
N ALA A 250 -14.21 -0.57 -2.69
CA ALA A 250 -14.23 0.03 -1.36
C ALA A 250 -14.57 1.53 -1.42
N LEU A 251 -14.09 2.26 -2.42
CA LEU A 251 -14.47 3.66 -2.64
C LEU A 251 -15.95 3.82 -2.95
N GLU A 252 -16.53 2.92 -3.74
CA GLU A 252 -17.97 2.86 -3.96
C GLU A 252 -18.72 2.61 -2.64
N GLN A 253 -18.25 1.67 -1.83
CA GLN A 253 -18.87 1.43 -0.52
C GLN A 253 -18.69 2.60 0.45
N ILE A 254 -17.65 3.43 0.31
CA ILE A 254 -17.56 4.69 1.05
C ILE A 254 -18.67 5.64 0.60
N ARG A 255 -18.82 5.87 -0.71
CA ARG A 255 -19.88 6.72 -1.28
C ARG A 255 -21.26 6.25 -0.81
N ASP A 256 -21.51 4.94 -0.88
CA ASP A 256 -22.80 4.32 -0.56
C ASP A 256 -23.03 4.16 0.96
N GLY A 257 -21.98 4.34 1.78
CA GLY A 257 -22.06 4.31 3.24
C GLY A 257 -21.87 2.92 3.87
N GLY A 258 -21.45 1.92 3.09
CA GLY A 258 -21.05 0.60 3.59
C GLY A 258 -19.70 0.62 4.32
N LEU A 259 -18.76 1.47 3.89
CA LEU A 259 -17.49 1.71 4.57
C LEU A 259 -17.41 3.16 5.07
N ALA A 260 -16.81 3.36 6.23
CA ALA A 260 -16.73 4.67 6.88
C ALA A 260 -15.55 5.52 6.34
N VAL A 261 -14.43 4.86 6.04
CA VAL A 261 -13.17 5.47 5.62
C VAL A 261 -12.27 4.43 4.95
N SER A 262 -11.46 4.86 3.98
CA SER A 262 -10.29 4.11 3.51
C SER A 262 -9.05 5.01 3.45
N VAL A 263 -7.93 4.52 3.98
CA VAL A 263 -6.63 5.20 3.91
C VAL A 263 -5.86 4.67 2.70
N GLY A 264 -5.21 5.51 1.91
CA GLY A 264 -4.59 5.05 0.68
C GLY A 264 -3.65 6.07 0.07
N GLY A 265 -3.32 5.86 -1.20
CA GLY A 265 -2.36 6.67 -1.98
C GLY A 265 -1.00 6.00 -2.16
N HIS A 266 -0.65 5.03 -1.31
CA HIS A 266 0.63 4.33 -1.42
C HIS A 266 0.84 3.53 -2.71
N PHE A 267 -0.20 3.17 -3.47
CA PHE A 267 -0.03 2.54 -4.78
C PHE A 267 0.78 3.42 -5.75
N MET A 268 0.76 4.74 -5.56
CA MET A 268 1.49 5.71 -6.39
C MET A 268 3.02 5.61 -6.25
N THR A 269 3.53 4.97 -5.18
CA THR A 269 4.99 4.83 -4.96
C THR A 269 5.71 4.10 -6.08
N GLY A 270 5.02 3.24 -6.84
CA GLY A 270 5.60 2.61 -8.01
C GLY A 270 6.08 3.63 -9.05
N ALA A 271 5.23 4.57 -9.45
CA ALA A 271 5.62 5.65 -10.39
C ALA A 271 6.67 6.59 -9.78
N TRP A 272 6.55 6.91 -8.49
CA TRP A 272 7.55 7.73 -7.79
C TRP A 272 8.93 7.08 -7.81
N ALA A 273 9.01 5.75 -7.67
CA ALA A 273 10.26 5.02 -7.84
C ALA A 273 10.80 5.13 -9.28
N LEU A 274 9.95 5.03 -10.29
CA LEU A 274 10.37 5.23 -11.69
C LEU A 274 10.91 6.63 -11.96
N ILE A 275 10.31 7.67 -11.35
CA ILE A 275 10.79 9.06 -11.46
C ILE A 275 12.16 9.22 -10.80
N LEU A 276 12.35 8.66 -9.60
CA LEU A 276 13.64 8.67 -8.90
C LEU A 276 14.73 7.95 -9.71
N LEU A 277 14.39 6.80 -10.28
CA LEU A 277 15.30 6.02 -11.12
C LEU A 277 15.61 6.74 -12.43
N HIS A 278 14.60 7.29 -13.09
CA HIS A 278 14.79 8.13 -14.28
C HIS A 278 15.78 9.25 -13.99
N ASP A 279 15.59 10.01 -12.92
CA ASP A 279 16.48 11.11 -12.55
C ASP A 279 17.91 10.61 -12.27
N TYR A 280 18.03 9.49 -11.54
CA TYR A 280 19.32 8.85 -11.24
C TYR A 280 20.09 8.47 -12.52
N PHE A 281 19.42 7.81 -13.49
CA PHE A 281 20.06 7.41 -14.75
C PHE A 281 20.35 8.58 -15.71
N HIS A 282 19.78 9.76 -15.45
CA HIS A 282 20.10 11.01 -16.14
C HIS A 282 21.04 11.92 -15.34
N GLY A 283 21.76 11.36 -14.36
CA GLY A 283 22.83 12.05 -13.63
C GLY A 283 22.37 12.89 -12.44
N ARG A 284 21.10 12.82 -12.04
CA ARG A 284 20.58 13.46 -10.83
C ARG A 284 20.21 12.43 -9.78
N ASP A 285 21.18 12.14 -8.92
CA ASP A 285 21.04 11.11 -7.90
C ASP A 285 20.12 11.54 -6.75
N PHE A 286 19.08 10.74 -6.48
CA PHE A 286 18.16 10.96 -5.35
C PHE A 286 18.86 10.86 -3.97
N ALA A 287 20.09 10.35 -3.90
CA ALA A 287 20.88 10.37 -2.67
C ALA A 287 21.05 11.78 -2.06
N GLU A 288 20.81 12.85 -2.83
CA GLU A 288 20.71 14.22 -2.32
C GLU A 288 19.67 14.40 -1.19
N ILE A 289 18.63 13.55 -1.16
CA ILE A 289 17.61 13.51 -0.10
C ILE A 289 17.63 12.20 0.70
N GLY A 290 18.66 11.37 0.51
CA GLY A 290 18.82 10.06 1.16
C GLY A 290 18.55 8.88 0.22
N THR A 291 18.95 7.69 0.67
CA THR A 291 18.78 6.44 -0.10
C THR A 291 17.71 5.52 0.47
N GLU A 292 17.18 5.81 1.64
CA GLU A 292 16.04 5.12 2.25
C GLU A 292 14.91 6.15 2.40
N LEU A 293 14.03 6.18 1.41
CA LEU A 293 13.10 7.29 1.20
C LEU A 293 11.71 6.95 1.74
N GLN A 294 11.08 7.98 2.31
CA GLN A 294 9.70 7.95 2.77
C GLN A 294 9.07 9.31 2.49
N PHE A 295 7.88 9.30 1.89
CA PHE A 295 7.11 10.50 1.57
C PHE A 295 5.72 10.42 2.24
N PRO A 296 5.08 11.56 2.55
CA PRO A 296 3.75 11.60 3.13
C PRO A 296 2.68 11.28 2.06
N ILE A 297 2.61 10.01 1.66
CA ILE A 297 1.76 9.53 0.56
C ILE A 297 0.36 9.10 1.01
N PHE A 298 0.15 8.91 2.31
CA PHE A 298 -1.12 8.44 2.83
C PHE A 298 -2.12 9.59 3.02
N SER A 299 -3.32 9.39 2.48
CA SER A 299 -4.48 10.25 2.71
C SER A 299 -5.70 9.42 3.08
N SER A 300 -6.71 10.03 3.68
CA SER A 300 -7.98 9.38 4.00
C SER A 300 -9.07 9.81 3.03
N LEU A 301 -9.79 8.82 2.48
CA LEU A 301 -11.03 9.05 1.74
C LEU A 301 -12.22 8.64 2.60
N ASP A 302 -13.23 9.49 2.62
CA ASP A 302 -14.52 9.25 3.23
C ASP A 302 -15.63 9.93 2.41
N ARG A 303 -16.88 9.86 2.86
CA ARG A 303 -18.04 10.43 2.16
C ARG A 303 -17.91 11.92 1.80
N ARG A 304 -17.04 12.68 2.47
CA ARG A 304 -16.87 14.13 2.21
C ARG A 304 -15.99 14.42 1.00
N ASN A 305 -15.10 13.50 0.62
CA ASN A 305 -14.10 13.75 -0.42
C ASN A 305 -13.97 12.64 -1.46
N VAL A 306 -14.64 11.49 -1.28
CA VAL A 306 -14.57 10.37 -2.23
C VAL A 306 -15.06 10.75 -3.63
N ASP A 307 -16.12 11.57 -3.75
CA ASP A 307 -16.64 11.98 -5.04
C ASP A 307 -15.66 12.88 -5.82
N ARG A 308 -14.91 13.74 -5.12
CA ARG A 308 -13.83 14.52 -5.74
C ARG A 308 -12.74 13.60 -6.29
N TYR A 309 -12.35 12.58 -5.52
CA TYR A 309 -11.38 11.60 -5.97
C TYR A 309 -11.89 10.81 -7.18
N LEU A 310 -13.11 10.29 -7.13
CA LEU A 310 -13.71 9.51 -8.22
C LEU A 310 -13.95 10.35 -9.47
N ALA A 311 -14.27 11.64 -9.35
CA ALA A 311 -14.42 12.53 -10.49
C ALA A 311 -13.12 12.70 -11.28
N VAL A 312 -11.98 12.61 -10.61
CA VAL A 312 -10.66 12.76 -11.25
C VAL A 312 -10.05 11.42 -11.59
N PHE A 313 -10.18 10.38 -10.76
CA PHE A 313 -9.43 9.12 -10.89
C PHE A 313 -10.32 7.88 -11.01
N GLY A 314 -11.64 8.03 -10.96
CA GLY A 314 -12.59 6.91 -10.98
C GLY A 314 -12.71 6.18 -12.32
N ASP A 315 -12.19 6.79 -13.40
CA ASP A 315 -12.07 6.15 -14.72
C ASP A 315 -10.87 5.20 -14.82
N GLY A 316 -9.95 5.24 -13.86
CA GLY A 316 -8.72 4.46 -13.88
C GLY A 316 -7.72 4.86 -14.98
N ASP A 317 -7.94 5.98 -15.68
CA ASP A 317 -7.01 6.47 -16.69
C ASP A 317 -5.91 7.31 -16.03
N TRP A 318 -4.74 6.71 -15.85
CA TRP A 318 -3.57 7.38 -15.27
C TRP A 318 -2.75 8.15 -16.31
N ASN A 319 -3.01 7.96 -17.62
CA ASN A 319 -2.20 8.59 -18.69
C ASN A 319 -2.42 10.11 -18.81
N LYS A 320 -3.47 10.62 -18.19
CA LYS A 320 -3.73 12.07 -18.09
C LYS A 320 -2.81 12.81 -17.12
N ILE A 321 -2.02 12.10 -16.31
CA ILE A 321 -1.06 12.70 -15.37
C ILE A 321 0.25 12.99 -16.13
N ASP A 322 0.72 14.24 -16.05
CA ASP A 322 2.04 14.63 -16.58
C ASP A 322 3.13 14.33 -15.54
N PHE A 323 3.63 13.09 -15.56
CA PHE A 323 4.65 12.58 -14.63
C PHE A 323 5.98 13.32 -14.77
N ARG A 324 6.28 13.88 -15.94
CA ARG A 324 7.48 14.69 -16.17
C ARG A 324 7.55 15.92 -15.26
N LYS A 325 6.42 16.46 -14.79
CA LYS A 325 6.38 17.57 -13.81
C LYS A 325 7.05 17.22 -12.48
N PHE A 326 7.08 15.94 -12.12
CA PHE A 326 7.67 15.45 -10.86
C PHE A 326 9.13 15.03 -11.00
N SER A 327 9.67 14.93 -12.22
CA SER A 327 11.09 14.67 -12.45
C SER A 327 11.89 15.95 -12.23
N LYS A 328 12.95 15.84 -11.43
CA LYS A 328 13.89 16.95 -11.22
C LYS A 328 14.83 17.17 -12.41
N VAL A 329 14.94 16.21 -13.32
CA VAL A 329 15.68 16.34 -14.58
C VAL A 329 14.82 17.04 -15.64
N LEU A 330 13.57 16.61 -15.80
CA LEU A 330 12.66 17.14 -16.83
C LEU A 330 11.97 18.45 -16.40
N ASN A 331 11.89 18.72 -15.09
CA ASN A 331 11.46 19.98 -14.52
C ASN A 331 12.55 20.59 -13.62
N PRO A 332 13.55 21.29 -14.18
CA PRO A 332 14.66 21.86 -13.42
C PRO A 332 14.26 22.89 -12.34
N ARG A 333 13.04 23.44 -12.41
CA ARG A 333 12.49 24.34 -11.40
C ARG A 333 12.03 23.61 -10.14
N LEU A 334 11.87 22.29 -10.19
CA LEU A 334 11.47 21.47 -9.06
C LEU A 334 12.62 21.35 -8.06
N LEU A 335 12.49 22.03 -6.92
CA LEU A 335 13.51 21.99 -5.85
C LEU A 335 13.39 20.72 -5.01
N GLN A 336 12.17 20.24 -4.77
CA GLN A 336 11.85 19.07 -3.97
C GLN A 336 10.80 18.22 -4.66
N TYR A 337 10.89 16.90 -4.53
CA TYR A 337 9.87 16.01 -5.06
C TYR A 337 8.54 16.23 -4.34
N THR A 338 7.46 16.42 -5.09
CA THR A 338 6.10 16.67 -4.59
C THR A 338 5.24 15.41 -4.71
N PHE A 339 5.80 14.25 -4.31
CA PHE A 339 5.13 12.96 -4.38
C PHE A 339 4.00 12.86 -3.34
N SER A 340 2.80 13.26 -3.72
CA SER A 340 1.58 13.16 -2.93
C SER A 340 0.33 13.18 -3.82
N LEU A 341 -0.85 12.88 -3.25
CA LEU A 341 -2.11 13.00 -3.96
C LEU A 341 -2.37 14.47 -4.38
N GLU A 342 -2.05 15.41 -3.51
CA GLU A 342 -2.15 16.85 -3.78
C GLU A 342 -1.25 17.26 -4.95
N GLY A 343 -0.01 16.77 -4.98
CA GLY A 343 0.89 17.03 -6.10
C GLY A 343 0.33 16.51 -7.43
N VAL A 344 -0.36 15.35 -7.41
CA VAL A 344 -1.08 14.85 -8.60
C VAL A 344 -2.26 15.75 -8.97
N TYR A 345 -3.07 16.22 -8.01
CA TYR A 345 -4.14 17.18 -8.31
C TYR A 345 -3.62 18.48 -8.95
N ASP A 346 -2.48 18.98 -8.49
CA ASP A 346 -1.87 20.21 -9.02
C ASP A 346 -1.45 20.06 -10.50
N THR A 347 -1.29 18.84 -11.01
CA THR A 347 -1.00 18.62 -12.44
C THR A 347 -2.17 18.99 -13.34
N PHE A 348 -3.41 18.96 -12.82
CA PHE A 348 -4.65 19.31 -13.51
C PHE A 348 -5.10 20.75 -13.28
N ALA A 349 -4.41 21.49 -12.40
CA ALA A 349 -4.70 22.90 -12.20
C ALA A 349 -4.30 23.70 -13.47
N PRO A 350 -5.16 24.66 -13.90
CA PRO A 350 -4.96 25.42 -15.14
C PRO A 350 -3.74 26.35 -15.12
#